data_AF-A0A3M6UR14-F1
#
_entry.id   AF-A0A3M6UR14-F1
#
_cell.length_a   1.000
_cell.length_b   1.000
_cell.length_c   1.000
_cell.angle_alpha   90.00
_cell.angle_beta   90.00
_cell.angle_gamma   90.00
#
_symmetry.space_group_name_H-M   'P 1'
#
loop_
_entity.id
_entity.type
_entity.pdbx_description
1 polymer ?
#
loop_
_entity_poly.entity_id
_entity_poly.type
_entity_poly.pdbx_seq_one_letter_code
_entity_poly.pdbx_strand_id
1 'polypeptide(L)'
;MMILTRQPGQTISLSMLLFVISGTWGYRSRIEMINVTFCGEYDKPPTFKVSPWPFIPAGTHFNVNITFTPEVDVLEAFWQYEVVSDGKVIFKYRDDTICDVDPFFCNLPAGETKVWVQSEKLPAIPPVFKNRICKVKLQFFNEENIMFLCVEIVGKVR
;
A
#
# COMPACT_ATOMS: atom_id res chain seq x y z
N MET A 1 15.55 -32.94 -21.85
CA MET A 1 14.82 -31.66 -21.94
C MET A 1 14.64 -31.12 -20.53
N MET A 2 15.53 -30.25 -20.06
CA MET A 2 15.42 -29.63 -18.75
C MET A 2 14.29 -28.61 -18.79
N ILE A 3 13.16 -28.94 -18.15
CA ILE A 3 12.11 -27.97 -17.87
C ILE A 3 12.66 -27.08 -16.76
N LEU A 4 13.21 -25.93 -17.15
CA LEU A 4 13.62 -24.88 -16.22
C LEU A 4 12.33 -24.39 -15.54
N THR A 5 12.01 -24.93 -14.37
CA THR A 5 10.92 -24.43 -13.53
C THR A 5 11.31 -23.04 -13.05
N ARG A 6 11.02 -22.03 -13.86
CA ARG A 6 11.27 -20.63 -13.56
C ARG A 6 10.44 -20.29 -12.32
N GLN A 7 11.11 -20.10 -11.18
CA GLN A 7 10.44 -19.76 -9.95
C GLN A 7 9.62 -18.47 -10.18
N PRO A 8 8.35 -18.41 -9.75
CA PRO A 8 7.48 -17.25 -10.00
C PRO A 8 8.12 -15.91 -9.60
N GLY A 9 8.90 -15.89 -8.51
CA GLY A 9 9.62 -14.69 -8.05
C GLY A 9 10.72 -14.20 -9.00
N GLN A 10 11.46 -15.10 -9.66
CA GLN A 10 12.49 -14.71 -10.63
C GLN A 10 11.89 -14.05 -11.88
N THR A 11 10.72 -14.52 -12.33
CA THR A 11 10.02 -13.93 -13.47
C THR A 11 9.47 -12.54 -13.13
N ILE A 12 8.92 -12.34 -11.94
CA ILE A 12 8.39 -11.04 -11.49
C ILE A 12 9.52 -10.01 -11.35
N SER A 13 10.64 -10.38 -10.75
CA SER A 13 11.80 -9.50 -10.58
C SER A 13 12.38 -9.04 -11.92
N LEU A 14 12.57 -9.96 -12.88
CA LEU A 14 13.06 -9.61 -14.22
C LEU A 14 12.06 -8.73 -15.00
N SER A 15 10.76 -9.02 -14.90
CA SER A 15 9.73 -8.21 -15.54
C SER A 15 9.63 -6.80 -14.93
N MET A 16 9.83 -6.65 -13.62
CA MET A 16 9.90 -5.34 -12.96
C MET A 16 11.12 -4.54 -13.43
N LEU A 17 12.30 -5.18 -13.52
CA LEU A 17 13.51 -4.54 -14.02
C LEU A 17 13.32 -4.04 -15.45
N LEU A 18 12.77 -4.88 -16.33
CA LEU A 18 12.46 -4.50 -17.71
C LEU A 18 11.43 -3.38 -17.78
N PHE A 19 10.43 -3.36 -16.89
CA PHE A 19 9.43 -2.29 -16.84
C PHE A 19 10.04 -0.94 -16.46
N VAL A 20 10.90 -0.92 -15.44
CA VAL A 20 11.60 0.30 -15.01
C VAL A 20 12.49 0.86 -16.13
N ILE A 21 13.20 -0.01 -16.85
CA ILE A 21 14.13 0.41 -17.92
C ILE A 21 13.39 0.83 -19.20
N SER A 22 12.30 0.15 -19.56
CA SER A 22 11.59 0.37 -20.82
C SER A 22 10.57 1.51 -20.79
N GLY A 23 10.25 2.06 -19.61
CA GLY A 23 9.38 3.23 -19.46
C GLY A 23 8.09 3.11 -20.27
N THR A 24 7.17 2.23 -19.89
CA THR A 24 6.02 1.96 -20.77
C THR A 24 4.97 3.08 -20.71
N TRP A 25 5.02 3.99 -21.67
CA TRP A 25 3.83 4.70 -22.16
C TRP A 25 2.87 3.67 -22.79
N GLY A 26 1.65 3.51 -22.25
CA GLY A 26 0.53 2.90 -22.97
C GLY A 26 -0.16 1.67 -22.37
N TYR A 27 0.35 1.06 -21.29
CA TYR A 27 -0.39 -0.04 -20.65
C TYR A 27 -1.52 0.52 -19.77
N ARG A 28 -2.76 0.52 -20.29
CA ARG A 28 -3.97 0.90 -19.55
C ARG A 28 -4.32 -0.16 -18.51
N SER A 29 -3.64 -0.14 -17.37
CA SER A 29 -4.04 -0.88 -16.17
C SER A 29 -5.09 -0.12 -15.38
N ARG A 30 -5.87 -0.85 -14.60
CA ARG A 30 -6.61 -0.29 -13.45
C ARG A 30 -6.52 -1.23 -12.27
N ILE A 31 -6.61 -0.68 -11.06
CA ILE A 31 -6.81 -1.46 -9.84
C ILE A 31 -8.30 -1.49 -9.55
N GLU A 32 -8.84 -2.67 -9.40
CA GLU A 32 -10.11 -2.92 -8.73
C GLU A 32 -9.84 -3.20 -7.26
N MET A 33 -10.25 -2.33 -6.37
CA MET A 33 -10.23 -2.58 -4.93
C MET A 33 -11.40 -3.50 -4.57
N ILE A 34 -11.07 -4.65 -4.00
CA ILE A 34 -12.04 -5.68 -3.63
C ILE A 34 -12.46 -5.50 -2.18
N ASN A 35 -11.48 -5.32 -1.30
CA ASN A 35 -11.72 -5.19 0.13
C ASN A 35 -10.65 -4.32 0.79
N VAL A 36 -11.05 -3.62 1.85
CA VAL A 36 -10.15 -2.88 2.74
C VAL A 36 -10.53 -3.22 4.17
N THR A 37 -9.57 -3.69 4.96
CA THR A 37 -9.76 -4.08 6.36
C THR A 37 -8.66 -3.49 7.22
N PHE A 38 -8.98 -3.20 8.48
CA PHE A 38 -7.95 -2.81 9.45
C PHE A 38 -7.44 -4.06 10.19
N CYS A 39 -6.12 -4.16 10.35
CA CYS A 39 -5.43 -5.33 10.91
C CYS A 39 -4.86 -5.13 12.31
N GLY A 40 -5.18 -4.00 12.94
CA GLY A 40 -4.84 -3.70 14.34
C GLY A 40 -6.07 -3.88 15.24
N GLU A 41 -5.81 -3.86 16.54
CA GLU A 41 -6.84 -3.73 17.57
C GLU A 41 -7.07 -2.23 17.80
N TYR A 42 -8.34 -1.82 17.89
CA TYR A 42 -8.70 -0.42 18.08
C TYR A 42 -9.94 -0.30 18.96
N ASP A 43 -9.89 0.53 19.99
CA ASP A 43 -11.06 0.93 20.76
C ASP A 43 -12.11 1.65 19.90
N LYS A 44 -11.61 2.51 19.00
CA LYS A 44 -12.42 3.23 18.00
C LYS A 44 -11.97 2.81 16.61
N PRO A 45 -12.78 2.00 15.89
CA PRO A 45 -12.41 1.52 14.57
C PRO A 45 -12.09 2.66 13.60
N PRO A 46 -10.93 2.62 12.93
CA PRO A 46 -10.62 3.58 11.87
C PRO A 46 -11.62 3.49 10.72
N THR A 47 -11.70 4.56 9.91
CA THR A 47 -12.49 4.56 8.67
C THR A 47 -11.59 4.84 7.48
N PHE A 48 -11.88 4.17 6.36
CA PHE A 48 -11.15 4.33 5.10
C PHE A 48 -12.13 4.64 3.99
N LYS A 49 -11.90 5.73 3.26
CA LYS A 49 -12.64 6.08 2.05
C LYS A 49 -11.66 6.34 0.93
N VAL A 50 -11.98 5.86 -0.25
CA VAL A 50 -11.19 6.11 -1.44
C VAL A 50 -12.12 6.47 -2.60
N SER A 51 -11.68 7.41 -3.43
CA SER A 51 -12.39 7.80 -4.64
C SER A 51 -11.41 7.97 -5.80
N PRO A 52 -11.72 7.47 -7.01
CA PRO A 52 -12.90 6.68 -7.36
C PRO A 52 -12.88 5.25 -6.78
N TRP A 53 -14.06 4.69 -6.49
CA TRP A 53 -14.24 3.31 -6.03
C TRP A 53 -15.20 2.55 -6.96
N PRO A 54 -15.03 1.24 -7.18
CA PRO A 54 -13.89 0.40 -6.76
C PRO A 54 -12.71 0.45 -7.74
N PHE A 55 -12.81 1.22 -8.82
CA PHE A 55 -11.82 1.22 -9.90
C PHE A 55 -10.98 2.49 -9.93
N ILE A 56 -9.66 2.33 -9.87
CA ILE A 56 -8.69 3.42 -10.04
C ILE A 56 -7.84 3.12 -11.28
N PRO A 57 -8.03 3.89 -12.36
CA PRO A 57 -7.18 3.79 -13.55
C PRO A 57 -5.73 4.21 -13.26
N ALA A 58 -4.77 3.52 -13.90
CA ALA A 58 -3.38 3.96 -13.86
C ALA A 58 -3.25 5.34 -14.51
N GLY A 59 -2.41 6.19 -13.92
CA GLY A 59 -2.18 7.57 -14.35
C GLY A 59 -3.26 8.57 -13.95
N THR A 60 -4.32 8.15 -13.25
CA THR A 60 -5.33 9.06 -12.68
C THR A 60 -5.07 9.34 -11.21
N HIS A 61 -5.51 10.51 -10.76
CA HIS A 61 -5.52 10.84 -9.34
C HIS A 61 -6.65 10.09 -8.63
N PHE A 62 -6.38 9.66 -7.41
CA PHE A 62 -7.35 9.11 -6.48
C PHE A 62 -7.17 9.78 -5.12
N ASN A 63 -8.27 9.98 -4.41
CA ASN A 63 -8.25 10.54 -3.07
C ASN A 63 -8.40 9.42 -2.06
N VAL A 64 -7.59 9.45 -1.02
CA VAL A 64 -7.69 8.59 0.14
C VAL A 64 -8.03 9.46 1.34
N ASN A 65 -9.02 9.04 2.12
CA ASN A 65 -9.35 9.63 3.41
C ASN A 65 -9.31 8.52 4.47
N ILE A 66 -8.46 8.71 5.47
CA ILE A 66 -8.34 7.82 6.61
C ILE A 66 -8.67 8.63 7.87
N THR A 67 -9.57 8.11 8.69
CA THR A 67 -9.82 8.65 10.03
C THR A 67 -9.45 7.61 11.05
N PHE A 68 -8.61 7.96 12.02
CA PHE A 68 -8.18 7.04 13.08
C PHE A 68 -7.89 7.80 14.37
N THR A 69 -7.87 7.08 15.49
CA THR A 69 -7.46 7.59 16.80
C THR A 69 -6.32 6.71 17.30
N PRO A 70 -5.09 7.22 17.42
CA PRO A 70 -3.98 6.43 17.96
C PRO A 70 -4.20 6.19 19.45
N GLU A 71 -3.86 4.99 19.93
CA GLU A 71 -3.95 4.63 21.36
C GLU A 71 -2.68 4.99 22.14
N VAL A 72 -1.61 5.32 21.41
CA VAL A 72 -0.31 5.72 21.93
C VAL A 72 0.08 7.08 21.37
N ASP A 73 0.92 7.79 22.11
CA ASP A 73 1.57 8.98 21.58
C ASP A 73 2.56 8.58 20.47
N VAL A 74 2.59 9.39 19.43
CA VAL A 74 3.48 9.22 18.26
C VAL A 74 4.28 10.50 18.11
N LEU A 75 5.53 10.51 18.54
CA LEU A 75 6.41 11.65 18.29
C LEU A 75 7.03 11.51 16.90
N GLU A 76 7.63 10.36 16.65
CA GLU A 76 8.16 9.96 15.36
C GLU A 76 7.38 8.76 14.83
N ALA A 77 7.33 8.61 13.52
CA ALA A 77 6.67 7.49 12.88
C ALA A 77 7.56 6.88 11.82
N PHE A 78 7.37 5.58 11.59
CA PHE A 78 7.85 4.91 10.40
C PHE A 78 6.74 3.99 9.89
N TRP A 79 6.77 3.70 8.60
CA TRP A 79 5.82 2.76 8.01
C TRP A 79 6.53 1.62 7.30
N GLN A 80 5.83 0.52 7.16
CA GLN A 80 6.24 -0.59 6.32
C GLN A 80 5.06 -1.08 5.50
N TYR A 81 5.36 -1.63 4.34
CA TYR A 81 4.36 -2.33 3.56
C TYR A 81 4.89 -3.62 2.96
N GLU A 82 3.96 -4.57 2.83
CA GLU A 82 4.18 -5.84 2.18
C GLU A 82 3.13 -6.04 1.09
N VAL A 83 3.58 -6.39 -0.11
CA VAL A 83 2.71 -6.80 -1.21
C VAL A 83 2.81 -8.30 -1.37
N VAL A 84 1.68 -8.98 -1.26
CA VAL A 84 1.55 -10.43 -1.40
C VAL A 84 0.73 -10.71 -2.65
N SER A 85 1.24 -11.56 -3.53
CA SER A 85 0.52 -12.08 -4.70
C SER A 85 0.74 -13.59 -4.80
N ASP A 86 -0.33 -14.34 -5.09
CA ASP A 86 -0.31 -15.81 -5.12
C ASP A 86 0.28 -16.45 -3.83
N GLY A 87 -0.03 -15.85 -2.67
CA GLY A 87 0.44 -16.32 -1.37
C GLY A 87 1.92 -16.07 -1.09
N LYS A 88 2.65 -15.35 -1.95
CA LYS A 88 4.06 -15.02 -1.79
C LYS A 88 4.26 -13.52 -1.63
N VAL A 89 5.12 -13.11 -0.70
CA VAL A 89 5.59 -11.73 -0.60
C VAL A 89 6.43 -11.44 -1.83
N ILE A 90 5.98 -10.49 -2.65
CA ILE A 90 6.65 -10.06 -3.88
C ILE A 90 7.37 -8.72 -3.72
N PHE A 91 6.99 -7.94 -2.72
CA PHE A 91 7.60 -6.67 -2.40
C PHE A 91 7.47 -6.38 -0.91
N LYS A 92 8.53 -5.83 -0.32
CA LYS A 92 8.55 -5.35 1.06
C LYS A 92 9.37 -4.06 1.12
N TYR A 93 8.87 -3.08 1.85
CA TYR A 93 9.56 -1.80 2.05
C TYR A 93 9.25 -1.27 3.44
N ARG A 94 10.20 -0.50 3.95
CA ARG A 94 10.12 0.24 5.20
C ARG A 94 10.68 1.63 4.94
N ASP A 95 10.01 2.64 5.48
CA ASP A 95 10.43 4.04 5.43
C ASP A 95 10.40 4.61 6.83
N ASP A 96 11.54 5.09 7.28
CA ASP A 96 11.75 5.80 8.52
C ASP A 96 11.77 7.33 8.36
N THR A 97 11.60 7.84 7.13
CA THR A 97 11.63 9.28 6.83
C THR A 97 10.24 9.90 6.66
N ILE A 98 9.18 9.18 7.05
CA ILE A 98 7.79 9.65 6.83
C ILE A 98 7.50 10.96 7.55
N CYS A 99 8.12 11.26 8.69
CA CYS A 99 7.94 12.55 9.36
C CYS A 99 8.53 13.74 8.59
N ASP A 100 9.57 13.50 7.78
CA ASP A 100 10.17 14.53 6.94
C ASP A 100 9.34 14.78 5.66
N VAL A 101 8.71 13.72 5.14
CA VAL A 101 8.00 13.74 3.86
C VAL A 101 6.50 14.03 4.01
N ASP A 102 5.86 13.41 5.00
CA ASP A 102 4.44 13.55 5.34
C ASP A 102 4.29 13.69 6.87
N PRO A 103 4.49 14.92 7.41
CA PRO A 103 4.49 15.16 8.85
C PRO A 103 3.13 14.91 9.51
N PHE A 104 2.08 14.62 8.72
CA PHE A 104 0.77 14.27 9.25
C PHE A 104 0.82 13.06 10.20
N PHE A 105 1.69 12.09 9.95
CA PHE A 105 1.76 10.87 10.76
C PHE A 105 2.57 11.03 12.06
N CYS A 106 2.98 12.25 12.40
CA CYS A 106 3.91 12.53 13.48
C CYS A 106 3.36 13.59 14.43
N ASN A 107 3.89 13.66 15.65
CA ASN A 107 3.33 14.47 16.73
C ASN A 107 1.82 14.22 16.96
N LEU A 108 1.42 12.94 16.94
CA LEU A 108 0.04 12.53 17.17
C LEU A 108 -0.16 12.16 18.64
N PRO A 109 -0.93 12.94 19.40
CA PRO A 109 -1.25 12.59 20.77
C PRO A 109 -2.23 11.41 20.83
N ALA A 110 -2.06 10.56 21.85
CA ALA A 110 -2.95 9.45 22.13
C ALA A 110 -4.40 9.93 22.36
N GLY A 111 -5.37 9.18 21.86
CA GLY A 111 -6.79 9.42 22.07
C GLY A 111 -7.42 10.52 21.20
N GLU A 112 -6.63 11.30 20.45
CA GLU A 112 -7.15 12.30 19.53
C GLU A 112 -7.45 11.75 18.13
N THR A 113 -8.69 11.88 17.66
CA THR A 113 -9.05 11.51 16.29
C THR A 113 -8.38 12.41 15.27
N LYS A 114 -7.68 11.81 14.31
CA LYS A 114 -7.04 12.48 13.18
C LYS A 114 -7.73 12.09 11.88
N VAL A 115 -7.81 13.04 10.96
CA VAL A 115 -8.38 12.85 9.62
C VAL A 115 -7.30 13.17 8.59
N TRP A 116 -6.79 12.14 7.94
CA TRP A 116 -5.81 12.24 6.87
C TRP A 116 -6.53 12.25 5.54
N VAL A 117 -6.18 13.19 4.66
CA VAL A 117 -6.68 13.24 3.29
C VAL A 117 -5.52 13.47 2.35
N GLN A 118 -5.32 12.55 1.42
CA GLN A 118 -4.26 12.65 0.41
C GLN A 118 -4.84 12.40 -0.98
N SER A 119 -4.31 13.13 -1.98
CA SER A 119 -4.59 12.90 -3.39
C SER A 119 -3.33 12.36 -4.04
N GLU A 120 -3.38 11.10 -4.43
CA GLU A 120 -2.25 10.38 -5.02
C GLU A 120 -2.50 10.07 -6.49
N LYS A 121 -1.44 9.98 -7.28
CA LYS A 121 -1.54 9.55 -8.68
C LYS A 121 -1.13 8.09 -8.79
N LEU A 122 -2.04 7.22 -9.26
CA LEU A 122 -1.71 5.81 -9.39
C LEU A 122 -0.61 5.63 -10.45
N PRO A 123 0.58 5.11 -10.11
CA PRO A 123 1.63 4.89 -11.09
C PRO A 123 1.23 3.81 -12.10
N ALA A 124 1.98 3.75 -13.21
CA ALA A 124 1.82 2.66 -14.15
C ALA A 124 2.15 1.31 -13.48
N ILE A 125 1.31 0.31 -13.70
CA ILE A 125 1.44 -1.00 -13.06
C ILE A 125 2.12 -1.96 -14.04
N PRO A 126 3.19 -2.68 -13.61
CA PRO A 126 3.84 -3.67 -14.45
C PRO A 126 2.85 -4.71 -15.01
N PRO A 127 2.89 -5.02 -16.32
CA PRO A 127 1.98 -5.99 -16.95
C PRO A 127 1.99 -7.39 -16.32
N VAL A 128 3.08 -7.77 -15.63
CA VAL A 128 3.19 -9.05 -14.91
C VAL A 128 2.10 -9.23 -13.84
N PHE A 129 1.53 -8.12 -13.33
CA PHE A 129 0.45 -8.13 -12.35
C PHE A 129 -0.94 -8.26 -12.97
N LYS A 130 -1.08 -8.23 -14.31
CA LYS A 130 -2.38 -8.33 -14.97
C LYS A 130 -3.18 -9.54 -14.49
N ASN A 131 -4.45 -9.31 -14.15
CA ASN A 131 -5.40 -10.28 -13.61
C ASN A 131 -5.00 -10.95 -12.29
N ARG A 132 -3.92 -10.51 -11.65
CA ARG A 132 -3.51 -11.02 -10.33
C ARG A 132 -4.24 -10.30 -9.22
N ILE A 133 -4.56 -11.05 -8.17
CA ILE A 133 -4.99 -10.50 -6.89
C ILE A 133 -3.72 -10.21 -6.09
N CYS A 134 -3.65 -9.02 -5.53
CA CYS A 134 -2.60 -8.58 -4.63
C CYS A 134 -3.24 -8.16 -3.30
N LYS A 135 -2.62 -8.59 -2.21
CA LYS A 135 -2.90 -8.09 -0.87
C LYS A 135 -1.76 -7.17 -0.48
N VAL A 136 -2.08 -5.92 -0.15
CA VAL A 136 -1.13 -4.95 0.38
C VAL A 136 -1.43 -4.79 1.86
N LYS A 137 -0.42 -5.00 2.72
CA LYS A 137 -0.50 -4.71 4.15
C LYS A 137 0.36 -3.49 4.44
N LEU A 138 -0.24 -2.43 4.95
CA LEU A 138 0.37 -1.16 5.35
C LEU A 138 0.35 -1.09 6.88
N GLN A 139 1.48 -0.84 7.51
CA GLN A 139 1.59 -0.74 8.96
C GLN A 139 2.40 0.49 9.33
N PHE A 140 1.90 1.25 10.30
CA PHE A 140 2.54 2.43 10.85
C PHE A 140 2.89 2.17 12.31
N PHE A 141 4.07 2.60 12.69
CA PHE A 141 4.66 2.38 14.01
C PHE A 141 5.23 3.68 14.54
N ASN A 142 5.18 3.87 15.86
CA ASN A 142 5.87 4.96 16.53
C ASN A 142 7.37 4.62 16.76
N GLU A 143 8.09 5.54 17.40
CA GLU A 143 9.51 5.39 17.77
C GLU A 143 9.79 4.15 18.63
N GLU A 144 8.82 3.70 19.42
CA GLU A 144 8.92 2.52 20.29
C GLU A 144 8.60 1.21 19.56
N ASN A 145 8.35 1.25 18.24
CA ASN A 145 7.88 0.13 17.41
C ASN A 145 6.49 -0.40 17.83
N ILE A 146 5.64 0.44 18.42
CA ILE A 146 4.24 0.13 18.69
C ILE A 146 3.41 0.49 17.46
N MET A 147 2.65 -0.49 16.96
CA MET A 147 1.80 -0.29 15.78
C MET A 147 0.57 0.54 16.15
N PHE A 148 0.41 1.72 15.57
CA PHE A 148 -0.74 2.59 15.83
C PHE A 148 -1.78 2.61 14.69
N LEU A 149 -1.41 2.15 13.49
CA LEU A 149 -2.34 2.00 12.37
C LEU A 149 -1.92 0.85 11.45
N CYS A 150 -2.89 0.05 11.01
CA CYS A 150 -2.69 -1.13 10.19
C CYS A 150 -3.85 -1.27 9.19
N VAL A 151 -3.54 -1.23 7.89
CA VAL A 151 -4.52 -1.34 6.79
C VAL A 151 -4.13 -2.48 5.86
N GLU A 152 -5.07 -3.35 5.55
CA GLU A 152 -4.95 -4.40 4.53
C GLU A 152 -5.89 -4.10 3.37
N ILE A 153 -5.32 -4.01 2.17
CA ILE A 153 -6.04 -3.74 0.93
C ILE A 153 -5.91 -4.97 0.04
N VAL A 154 -7.04 -5.53 -0.39
CA VAL A 154 -7.08 -6.58 -1.40
C VAL A 154 -7.57 -5.96 -2.70
N GLY A 155 -6.78 -6.08 -3.76
CA GLY A 155 -7.13 -5.55 -5.06
C GLY A 155 -6.74 -6.48 -6.21
N LYS A 156 -7.36 -6.28 -7.36
CA LYS A 156 -7.04 -6.98 -8.60
C LYS A 156 -6.63 -5.99 -9.68
N VAL A 157 -5.50 -6.26 -10.34
CA VAL A 157 -5.10 -5.49 -11.51
C VAL A 157 -5.87 -6.00 -12.72
N ARG A 158 -6.54 -5.12 -13.45
CA ARG A 158 -7.26 -5.43 -14.70
C ARG A 158 -6.61 -4.76 -15.90
#